data_AF-A0A847BMV4-F1
#
_entry.id   AF-A0A847BMV4-F1
#
_cell.length_a   1.000
_cell.length_b   1.000
_cell.length_c   1.000
_cell.angle_alpha   90.00
_cell.angle_beta   90.00
_cell.angle_gamma   90.00
#
_symmetry.space_group_name_H-M   'P 1'
#
loop_
_entity.id
_entity.type
_entity.pdbx_description
1 polymer ?
#
loop_
_entity_poly.entity_id
_entity_poly.type
_entity_poly.pdbx_seq_one_letter_code
_entity_poly.pdbx_strand_id
1 'polypeptide(L)' 'ERARYENREASFQMVIDDVYAISKGRLVGRPK' A
#
# COMPACT_ATOMS: atom_id res chain seq x y z
N GLU A 1 2.57 10.26 6.18
CA GLU A 1 1.36 10.04 7.01
C GLU A 1 0.68 8.69 6.78
N ARG A 2 0.74 8.09 5.58
CA ARG A 2 0.12 6.80 5.23
C ARG A 2 0.39 5.65 6.22
N ALA A 3 1.63 5.46 6.67
CA ALA A 3 1.98 4.42 7.65
C ALA A 3 1.19 4.54 8.96
N ARG A 4 1.00 5.76 9.46
CA ARG A 4 0.17 6.02 10.65
C ARG A 4 -1.31 5.76 10.37
N TYR A 5 -1.80 6.19 9.20
CA TYR A 5 -3.18 5.99 8.80
C TYR A 5 -3.53 4.50 8.62
N GLU A 6 -2.62 3.70 8.07
CA GLU A 6 -2.79 2.26 7.85
C GLU A 6 -2.37 1.41 9.06
N ASN A 7 -1.98 2.03 10.19
CA ASN A 7 -1.46 1.36 11.40
C ASN A 7 -0.41 0.28 11.11
N ARG A 8 0.48 0.53 10.14
CA ARG A 8 1.59 -0.37 9.80
C ARG A 8 2.87 0.41 9.56
N GLU A 9 4.00 -0.22 9.87
CA GLU A 9 5.30 0.40 9.62
C GLU A 9 5.57 0.61 8.12
N ALA A 10 6.28 1.70 7.82
CA ALA A 10 6.75 1.95 6.46
C ALA A 10 7.76 0.86 6.10
N SER A 11 7.42 0.05 5.11
CA SER A 11 8.23 -1.09 4.69
C SER A 11 8.18 -1.24 3.18
N PHE A 12 9.12 -2.03 2.64
CA PHE A 12 9.16 -2.33 1.21
C PHE A 12 7.89 -3.03 0.71
N GLN A 13 7.17 -3.72 1.60
CA GLN A 13 5.87 -4.33 1.30
C GLN A 13 4.85 -3.29 0.80
N MET A 14 4.87 -2.06 1.32
CA MET A 14 3.96 -0.99 0.85
C MET A 14 4.14 -0.69 -0.65
N VAL A 15 5.38 -0.73 -1.12
CA VAL A 15 5.73 -0.48 -2.52
C VAL A 15 5.25 -1.64 -3.41
N ILE A 16 5.45 -2.87 -2.95
CA ILE A 16 4.95 -4.07 -3.64
C ILE A 16 3.43 -4.01 -3.77
N ASP A 17 2.74 -3.63 -2.69
CA ASP A 17 1.29 -3.50 -2.69
C ASP A 17 0.80 -2.45 -3.70
N ASP A 18 1.49 -1.31 -3.82
CA ASP A 18 1.16 -0.25 -4.76
C ASP A 18 1.36 -0.66 -6.22
N VAL A 19 2.41 -1.41 -6.53
CA VAL A 19 2.64 -1.94 -7.88
C VAL A 19 1.48 -2.86 -8.30
N TYR A 20 1.06 -3.77 -7.41
CA TYR A 20 -0.08 -4.64 -7.69
C TYR A 20 -1.44 -3.93 -7.64
N ALA A 21 -1.54 -2.78 -6.98
CA ALA A 21 -2.77 -2.00 -6.95
C ALA A 21 -3.15 -1.50 -8.34
N ILE A 22 -2.16 -1.12 -9.16
CA ILE A 22 -2.37 -0.66 -10.54
C ILE A 22 -3.05 -1.73 -11.38
N SER A 23 -2.57 -2.98 -11.30
CA SER A 23 -3.19 -4.13 -11.99
C SER A 23 -4.62 -4.41 -11.51
N LYS A 24 -4.99 -3.92 -10.31
CA LYS A 24 -6.32 -4.05 -9.71
C LYS A 24 -7.19 -2.80 -9.90
N GLY A 25 -6.76 -1.85 -10.72
CA GLY A 25 -7.50 -0.61 -11.02
C GLY A 25 -7.53 0.39 -9.87
N ARG A 26 -6.56 0.34 -8.96
CA ARG A 26 -6.46 1.26 -7.80
C ARG A 26 -5.08 1.92 -7.79
N LEU A 27 -5.01 3.16 -7.33
CA LEU A 27 -3.74 3.88 -7.24
C LEU A 27 -2.90 3.48 -6.02
N VAL A 28 -3.54 2.94 -4.97
CA VAL A 28 -2.91 2.72 -3.67
C VAL A 28 -3.20 1.30 -3.17
N GLY A 29 -2.13 0.54 -2.88
CA GLY A 29 -2.15 -0.80 -2.32
C GLY A 29 -2.42 -0.79 -0.83
N ARG A 30 -3.69 -0.83 -0.44
CA ARG A 30 -4.08 -0.91 0.97
C ARG A 30 -4.17 -2.36 1.44
N PRO A 31 -3.76 -2.65 2.69
CA PRO A 31 -3.99 -3.95 3.31
C PRO A 31 -5.50 -4.24 3.41
N LYS A 32 -5.88 -5.53 3.36
CA LYS A 32 -7.25 -5.99 3.63
C LYS A 32 -7.50 -6.12 5.12
#